data_AF-A0A4Q3Z6M6-F1
#
_entry.id   AF-A0A4Q3Z6M6-F1
#
_cell.length_a   1.000
_cell.length_b   1.000
_cell.length_c   1.000
_cell.angle_alpha   90.00
_cell.angle_beta   90.00
_cell.angle_gamma   90.00
#
_symmetry.space_group_name_H-M   'P 1'
#
loop_
_entity.id
_entity.type
_entity.pdbx_description
1 polymer ?
#
loop_
_entity_poly.entity_id
_entity_poly.type
_entity_poly.pdbx_seq_one_letter_code
_entity_poly.pdbx_strand_id
1 'polypeptide(L)'
;MLVCQCNVITDRDIKRIVLALLEADPWQIIVPAMVYRELEKRCKCAGCVPNIVDLIIKVTEEYHLQMASGAAEKPAVSPRLSAMRRTRTGGRHERRSTGHRAAQRGAVS
;
A
#
# COMPACT_ATOMS: atom_id res chain seq x y z
N MET A 1 5.33 12.42 22.95
CA MET A 1 6.44 13.26 22.48
C MET A 1 5.89 14.52 21.82
N LEU A 2 6.49 15.69 22.05
CA LEU A 2 6.16 16.90 21.30
C LEU A 2 6.80 16.82 19.91
N VAL A 3 6.00 16.99 18.84
CA VAL A 3 6.45 16.87 17.44
C VAL A 3 6.59 18.24 16.78
N CYS A 4 5.64 19.14 17.03
CA CYS A 4 5.67 20.51 16.51
C CYS A 4 5.71 21.52 17.64
N GLN A 5 6.77 22.34 17.69
CA GLN A 5 6.88 23.45 18.64
C GLN A 5 5.94 24.62 18.29
N CYS A 6 5.83 25.00 17.01
CA CYS A 6 5.08 26.20 16.60
C CYS A 6 3.56 26.10 16.81
N ASN A 7 3.03 24.88 16.76
CA ASN A 7 1.60 24.59 16.88
C ASN A 7 1.27 23.77 18.12
N VAL A 8 2.27 23.41 18.93
CA VAL A 8 2.14 22.56 20.13
C VAL A 8 1.36 21.28 19.79
N ILE A 9 1.90 20.48 18.86
CA ILE A 9 1.28 19.22 18.41
C ILE A 9 2.10 18.06 18.95
N THR A 10 1.43 17.11 19.57
CA THR A 10 2.06 15.90 20.11
C THR A 10 1.96 14.72 19.13
N ASP A 11 2.80 13.72 19.34
CA ASP A 11 2.69 12.42 18.68
C ASP A 11 1.32 11.77 18.87
N ARG A 12 0.72 11.87 20.06
CA ARG A 12 -0.62 11.33 20.36
C ARG A 12 -1.69 11.98 19.49
N ASP A 13 -1.62 13.29 19.29
CA ASP A 13 -2.57 14.01 18.43
C ASP A 13 -2.50 13.51 16.99
N ILE A 14 -1.28 13.35 16.47
CA ILE A 14 -1.05 12.86 15.10
C ILE A 14 -1.54 11.41 14.97
N LYS A 15 -1.15 10.53 15.90
CA LYS A 15 -1.55 9.11 15.89
C LYS A 15 -3.07 8.96 15.90
N ARG A 16 -3.76 9.70 16.77
CA ARG A 16 -5.23 9.69 16.85
C ARG A 16 -5.88 10.05 15.52
N ILE A 17 -5.40 11.11 14.87
CA ILE A 17 -5.95 11.56 13.59
C ILE A 17 -5.66 10.56 12.47
N VAL A 18 -4.43 10.05 12.40
CA VAL A 18 -4.06 9.04 11.38
C VAL A 18 -4.93 7.80 11.53
N LEU A 19 -5.14 7.30 12.76
CA LEU A 19 -6.04 6.17 13.01
C LEU A 19 -7.48 6.49 12.60
N ALA A 20 -8.02 7.65 12.98
CA ALA A 20 -9.37 8.04 12.59
C ALA A 20 -9.57 8.13 11.06
N LEU A 21 -8.55 8.61 10.34
CA LEU A 21 -8.56 8.61 8.88
C LEU A 21 -8.57 7.17 8.35
N LEU A 22 -7.67 6.30 8.82
CA LEU A 22 -7.59 4.90 8.39
C LEU A 22 -8.84 4.07 8.76
N GLU A 23 -9.54 4.40 9.84
CA GLU A 23 -10.82 3.80 10.20
C GLU A 23 -11.92 4.19 9.19
N ALA A 24 -11.89 5.42 8.68
CA ALA A 24 -12.84 5.90 7.67
C ALA A 24 -12.58 5.31 6.28
N ASP A 25 -11.31 5.22 5.87
CA ASP A 25 -10.88 4.51 4.66
C ASP A 25 -9.45 3.95 4.86
N PRO A 26 -9.29 2.62 5.02
CA PRO A 26 -8.00 1.98 5.28
C PRO A 26 -6.94 2.21 4.19
N TRP A 27 -7.35 2.39 2.93
CA TRP A 27 -6.43 2.40 1.79
C TRP A 27 -6.10 3.80 1.28
N GLN A 28 -6.57 4.84 1.97
CA GLN A 28 -6.30 6.22 1.60
C GLN A 28 -4.83 6.59 1.84
N ILE A 29 -4.27 7.44 0.96
CA ILE A 29 -2.93 7.99 1.15
C ILE A 29 -3.02 9.17 2.13
N ILE A 30 -2.42 9.00 3.31
CA ILE A 30 -2.39 10.06 4.33
C ILE A 30 -1.21 11.00 4.09
N VAL A 31 -1.51 12.30 3.92
CA VAL A 31 -0.51 13.35 3.75
C VAL A 31 -0.54 14.34 4.92
N PRO A 32 0.59 15.00 5.27
CA PRO A 32 0.64 15.95 6.39
C PRO A 32 -0.44 17.04 6.34
N ALA A 33 -0.79 17.50 5.13
CA ALA A 33 -1.84 18.50 4.94
C ALA A 33 -3.21 18.04 5.48
N MET A 34 -3.53 16.75 5.40
CA MET A 34 -4.76 16.21 5.99
C MET A 34 -4.69 16.24 7.51
N VAL A 35 -3.57 15.83 8.10
CA VAL A 35 -3.38 15.90 9.56
C VAL A 35 -3.54 17.33 10.08
N TYR A 36 -2.94 18.31 9.40
CA TYR A 36 -3.10 19.73 9.75
C TYR A 36 -4.55 20.22 9.60
N ARG A 37 -5.27 19.77 8.57
CA ARG A 37 -6.68 20.08 8.37
C ARG A 37 -7.55 19.53 9.49
N GLU A 38 -7.37 18.26 9.87
CA GLU A 38 -8.10 17.64 10.99
C GLU A 38 -7.77 18.27 12.35
N LEU A 39 -6.57 18.84 12.51
CA LEU A 39 -6.19 19.63 13.69
C LEU A 39 -6.75 21.06 13.67
N GLU A 40 -7.38 21.49 12.58
CA GLU A 40 -7.80 22.87 12.33
C GLU A 40 -6.64 23.88 12.46
N LYS A 41 -5.42 23.45 12.12
CA LYS A 41 -4.19 24.27 12.26
C LYS A 41 -3.50 24.44 10.92
N ARG A 42 -3.02 25.65 10.63
CA ARG A 42 -2.13 25.91 9.49
C ARG A 42 -0.69 25.56 9.83
N CYS A 43 0.06 25.09 8.83
CA CYS A 43 1.50 24.90 8.96
C CYS A 43 2.20 26.26 9.09
N LYS A 44 3.05 26.44 10.12
CA LYS A 44 3.75 27.71 10.39
C LYS A 44 5.17 27.75 9.83
N CYS A 45 6.03 26.80 10.20
CA CYS A 45 7.45 26.77 9.80
C CYS A 45 7.86 25.55 8.97
N ALA A 46 6.96 24.56 8.82
CA ALA A 46 7.18 23.27 8.16
C ALA A 46 8.34 22.38 8.69
N GLY A 47 9.14 22.81 9.67
CA GLY A 47 10.29 22.04 10.16
C GLY A 47 9.96 20.69 10.81
N CYS A 48 8.73 20.50 11.27
CA CYS A 48 8.27 19.23 11.86
C CYS A 48 7.62 18.27 10.85
N VAL A 49 7.47 18.67 9.58
CA VAL A 49 6.79 17.86 8.57
C VAL A 49 7.44 16.48 8.37
N PRO A 50 8.78 16.33 8.31
CA PRO A 50 9.40 15.00 8.21
C PRO A 50 9.00 14.07 9.36
N ASN A 51 9.02 14.56 10.60
CA ASN A 51 8.60 13.78 11.77
C ASN A 51 7.12 13.37 11.72
N ILE A 52 6.26 14.23 11.15
CA ILE A 52 4.84 13.89 10.93
C ILE A 52 4.72 12.78 9.88
N VAL A 53 5.50 12.83 8.80
CA VAL A 53 5.53 11.78 7.76
C VAL A 53 5.98 10.45 8.36
N ASP A 54 7.05 10.45 9.16
CA ASP A 54 7.53 9.22 9.82
C ASP A 54 6.47 8.61 10.74
N LEU A 55 5.73 9.45 11.47
CA LEU A 55 4.61 9.00 12.29
C LEU A 55 3.46 8.44 11.45
N ILE A 56 3.13 9.06 10.32
CA ILE A 56 2.11 8.55 9.40
C ILE A 56 2.51 7.16 8.90
N ILE A 57 3.75 7.00 8.41
CA ILE A 57 4.26 5.71 7.91
C ILE A 57 4.14 4.65 9.00
N LYS A 58 4.71 4.91 10.18
CA LYS A 58 4.72 3.96 11.30
C LYS A 58 3.32 3.52 11.73
N VAL A 59 2.40 4.47 11.91
CA VAL A 59 1.03 4.16 12.34
C VAL A 59 0.27 3.40 11.25
N THR A 60 0.47 3.78 9.99
CA THR A 60 -0.17 3.10 8.85
C THR A 60 0.32 1.67 8.72
N GLU A 61 1.62 1.42 8.87
CA GLU A 61 2.20 0.08 8.90
C GLU A 61 1.63 -0.76 10.06
N GLU A 62 1.65 -0.22 11.28
CA GLU A 62 1.11 -0.88 12.48
C GLU A 62 -0.38 -1.24 12.30
N TYR A 63 -1.18 -0.32 11.77
CA TYR A 63 -2.61 -0.53 11.49
C TYR A 63 -2.84 -1.66 10.48
N HIS A 64 -2.11 -1.66 9.35
CA HIS A 64 -2.28 -2.70 8.33
C HIS A 64 -1.78 -4.07 8.77
N LEU A 65 -0.74 -4.13 9.61
CA LEU A 65 -0.31 -5.39 10.23
C LEU A 65 -1.40 -5.99 11.14
N GLN A 66 -2.07 -5.14 11.92
CA GLN A 66 -3.20 -5.54 12.77
C GLN A 66 -4.43 -5.96 11.95
N MET A 67 -4.74 -5.25 10.86
CA MET A 67 -5.80 -5.67 9.94
C MET A 67 -5.50 -7.02 9.28
N ALA A 68 -4.24 -7.24 8.88
CA ALA A 68 -3.83 -8.49 8.23
C ALA A 68 -3.89 -9.69 9.19
N SER A 69 -3.56 -9.49 10.47
CA SER A 69 -3.67 -10.55 11.48
C SER A 69 -5.13 -10.90 11.79
N GLY A 70 -6.04 -9.91 11.84
CA GLY A 70 -7.48 -10.17 11.94
C GLY A 70 -8.07 -10.81 10.68
N ALA A 71 -7.49 -10.54 9.51
CA ALA A 71 -7.89 -11.11 8.23
C ALA A 71 -7.34 -12.53 7.96
N ALA A 72 -6.55 -13.10 8.87
CA ALA A 72 -6.14 -14.50 8.81
C ALA A 72 -7.33 -15.48 8.93
N GLU A 73 -8.50 -14.98 9.33
CA GLU A 73 -9.78 -15.70 9.29
C GLU A 73 -10.55 -15.43 7.98
N LYS A 74 -9.86 -15.45 6.83
CA LYS A 74 -10.54 -15.55 5.53
C LYS A 74 -10.89 -17.01 5.28
N PRO A 75 -12.16 -17.35 4.97
CA PRO A 75 -12.54 -18.73 4.68
C PRO A 75 -11.75 -19.19 3.45
N ALA A 76 -11.23 -20.43 3.53
CA ALA A 76 -10.43 -21.06 2.49
C ALA A 76 -11.04 -20.79 1.12
N VAL A 77 -10.36 -19.94 0.34
CA VAL A 77 -10.75 -19.62 -1.03
C VAL A 77 -10.91 -20.96 -1.75
N SER A 78 -12.14 -21.18 -2.19
CA SER A 78 -12.76 -22.50 -2.41
C SER A 78 -11.88 -23.58 -3.06
N PRO A 79 -12.08 -24.86 -2.71
CA PRO A 79 -11.49 -26.01 -3.41
C PRO A 79 -11.71 -25.97 -4.94
N ARG A 80 -12.77 -25.28 -5.40
CA ARG A 80 -13.10 -25.08 -6.81
C ARG A 80 -12.04 -24.28 -7.58
N LEU A 81 -11.45 -23.25 -6.97
CA LEU A 81 -10.40 -22.45 -7.64
C LEU A 81 -9.09 -23.25 -7.76
N SER A 82 -8.76 -24.06 -6.76
CA SER A 82 -7.64 -24.99 -6.81
C SER A 82 -7.85 -26.11 -7.84
N ALA A 83 -9.07 -26.62 -7.98
CA ALA A 83 -9.44 -27.58 -9.03
C ALA A 83 -9.31 -26.96 -10.43
N MET A 84 -9.78 -25.72 -10.62
CA MET A 84 -9.73 -25.00 -11.89
C MET A 84 -8.30 -24.64 -12.33
N ARG A 85 -7.36 -24.45 -11.39
CA ARG A 85 -5.92 -24.32 -11.69
C ARG A 85 -5.30 -25.63 -12.18
N ARG A 86 -5.73 -26.79 -11.64
CA ARG A 86 -5.25 -28.12 -12.11
C ARG A 86 -5.75 -28.43 -13.52
N THR A 87 -6.94 -27.97 -13.89
CA THR A 87 -7.48 -28.18 -15.25
C THR A 87 -6.80 -27.27 -16.30
N ARG A 88 -6.14 -26.17 -15.88
CA ARG A 88 -5.43 -25.23 -16.75
C ARG A 88 -3.98 -25.58 -17.04
N THR A 89 -3.45 -26.72 -16.59
CA THR A 89 -2.28 -27.33 -17.26
C THR A 89 -2.72 -27.86 -18.62
N GLY A 90 -3.07 -26.93 -19.52
CA GLY A 90 -3.14 -27.20 -20.94
C GLY A 90 -1.81 -27.77 -21.37
N GLY A 91 -1.86 -28.86 -22.13
CA GLY A 91 -0.67 -29.55 -22.62
C GLY A 91 0.31 -28.59 -23.28
N ARG A 92 1.57 -29.05 -23.35
CA ARG A 92 2.82 -28.39 -23.79
C ARG A 92 2.82 -27.78 -25.21
N HIS A 93 1.66 -27.60 -25.82
CA HIS A 93 1.44 -27.11 -27.16
C HIS A 93 0.50 -25.91 -27.12
N GLU A 94 0.99 -24.82 -26.53
CA GLU A 94 0.61 -23.49 -27.03
C GLU A 94 0.82 -23.53 -28.54
N ARG A 95 -0.25 -23.36 -29.33
CA ARG A 95 -0.31 -23.55 -30.78
C ARG A 95 0.53 -22.51 -31.55
N ARG A 96 1.79 -22.31 -31.14
CA ARG A 96 2.78 -21.52 -31.85
C ARG A 96 3.42 -22.44 -32.88
N SER A 97 2.89 -22.43 -34.09
CA SER A 97 3.59 -23.07 -35.21
C SER A 97 4.95 -22.40 -35.37
N THR A 98 6.00 -23.21 -35.43
CA THR A 98 7.39 -22.80 -35.64
C THR A 98 7.66 -22.24 -37.05
N GLY A 99 6.62 -22.05 -37.88
CA GLY A 99 6.71 -21.74 -39.30
C GLY A 99 6.92 -20.26 -39.65
N HIS A 100 6.82 -19.33 -38.69
CA HIS A 100 6.95 -17.90 -38.94
C HIS A 100 7.98 -17.23 -38.00
N ARG A 101 9.23 -17.71 -38.01
CA ARG A 101 10.34 -16.86 -37.57
C ARG A 101 10.81 -16.03 -38.76
N ALA A 102 10.69 -14.71 -38.62
CA ALA A 102 11.20 -13.73 -39.58
C ALA A 102 12.73 -13.83 -39.74
N ALA A 103 13.19 -13.41 -40.92
CA ALA A 103 14.50 -13.61 -41.56
C ALA A 103 15.76 -13.54 -40.68
N GLN A 104 16.65 -14.51 -40.89
CA GLN A 104 18.07 -14.40 -40.56
C GLN A 104 18.67 -13.25 -41.40
N ARG A 105 19.13 -12.18 -40.76
CA ARG A 105 20.00 -11.19 -41.43
C ARG A 105 21.36 -11.84 -41.62
N GLY A 106 21.78 -11.96 -42.88
CA GLY A 106 23.09 -12.44 -43.28
C GLY A 106 24.22 -11.58 -42.73
N ALA A 107 25.37 -12.22 -42.51
CA ALA A 107 26.61 -11.58 -42.11
C ALA A 107 27.02 -10.51 -43.13
N VAL A 108 27.41 -9.34 -42.64
CA VAL A 108 28.12 -8.31 -43.42
C VAL A 108 29.60 -8.50 -43.13
N SER A 109 30.39 -8.63 -44.20
CA SER A 109 31.86 -8.68 -44.21
C SER A 109 32.50 -7.36 -43.82
#